data_AF-A0A926UHU7-F1
#
_entry.id   AF-A0A926UHU7-F1
#
_cell.length_a   1.000
_cell.length_b   1.000
_cell.length_c   1.000
_cell.angle_alpha   90.00
_cell.angle_beta   90.00
_cell.angle_gamma   90.00
#
_symmetry.space_group_name_H-M   'P 1'
#
loop_
_entity.id
_entity.type
_entity.pdbx_description
1 polymer ?
#
loop_
_entity_poly.entity_id
_entity_poly.type
_entity_poly.pdbx_seq_one_letter_code
_entity_poly.pdbx_strand_id
1 'polypeptide(L)'
;MAKLIALLLFLILPFIVAPPVEAASCRNYHDHTICILKIKRSAKYVWEYRAVVSVDGVERPLEIYNCRGHFRVQKDGLAVPFKPNDPGELICSLLKR
;
A
#
# COMPACT_ATOMS: atom_id res chain seq x y z
N MET A 1 5.11 46.17 15.90
CA MET A 1 5.05 45.64 14.53
C MET A 1 5.97 44.43 14.34
N ALA A 2 7.30 44.58 14.36
CA ALA A 2 8.23 43.47 14.11
C ALA A 2 8.08 42.25 15.06
N LYS A 3 7.81 42.48 16.35
CA LYS A 3 7.60 41.39 17.34
C LYS A 3 6.34 40.56 17.08
N LEU A 4 5.27 41.18 16.58
CA LEU A 4 4.02 40.51 16.21
C LEU A 4 4.21 39.66 14.95
N ILE A 5 4.98 40.16 13.99
CA ILE A 5 5.33 39.44 12.76
C ILE A 5 6.20 38.23 13.08
N ALA A 6 7.20 38.37 13.96
CA ALA A 6 8.04 37.27 14.41
C ALA A 6 7.24 36.21 15.17
N LEU A 7 6.31 36.62 16.03
CA LEU A 7 5.42 35.70 16.74
C LEU A 7 4.51 34.94 15.77
N LEU A 8 3.95 35.63 14.76
CA LEU A 8 3.17 35.00 13.71
C LEU A 8 4.00 33.97 12.96
N LEU A 9 5.18 34.35 12.46
CA LEU A 9 6.10 33.46 11.73
C LEU A 9 6.47 32.21 12.53
N PHE A 10 6.66 32.34 13.83
CA PHE A 10 6.95 31.21 14.71
C PHE A 10 5.74 30.26 14.85
N LEU A 11 4.53 30.80 14.85
CA LEU A 11 3.27 30.05 14.97
C LEU A 11 2.90 29.28 13.69
N ILE A 12 3.28 29.78 12.51
CA ILE A 12 3.01 29.12 11.22
C ILE A 12 4.09 28.08 10.83
N LEU A 13 5.30 28.17 11.39
CA LEU A 13 6.40 27.24 11.09
C LEU A 13 6.04 25.74 11.23
N PRO A 14 5.30 25.27 12.27
CA PRO A 14 4.96 23.85 12.39
C PRO A 14 3.93 23.37 11.35
N PHE A 15 3.13 24.26 10.75
CA PHE A 15 2.15 23.89 9.72
C PHE A 15 2.79 23.63 8.35
N ILE A 16 4.06 24.01 8.16
CA ILE A 16 4.79 23.83 6.91
C ILE A 16 5.39 22.41 6.82
N VAL A 17 5.57 21.74 7.96
CA VAL A 17 6.32 20.47 8.06
C VAL A 17 5.41 19.33 8.51
N ALA A 18 4.30 19.11 7.80
CA ALA A 18 3.53 17.89 7.96
C ALA A 18 4.16 16.76 7.13
N PRO A 19 4.56 15.62 7.72
CA PRO A 19 5.01 14.48 6.93
C PRO A 19 3.84 13.91 6.10
N PRO A 20 4.10 13.40 4.90
CA PRO A 20 3.07 12.69 4.15
C PRO A 20 2.63 11.46 4.94
N VAL A 21 1.34 11.39 5.30
CA VAL A 21 0.74 10.17 5.82
C VAL A 21 0.51 9.24 4.62
N GLU A 22 1.13 8.07 4.63
CA GLU A 22 0.78 6.99 3.70
C GLU A 22 -0.59 6.46 4.12
N ALA A 23 -1.64 6.96 3.49
CA ALA A 23 -2.98 6.43 3.70
C ALA A 23 -3.07 5.04 3.05
N ALA A 24 -3.44 4.04 3.84
CA ALA A 24 -3.76 2.72 3.30
C ALA A 24 -4.89 2.85 2.28
N SER A 25 -4.69 2.30 1.08
CA SER A 25 -5.74 2.30 0.05
C SER A 25 -6.63 1.09 0.29
N CYS A 26 -7.81 1.33 0.87
CA CYS A 26 -8.82 0.31 1.11
C CYS A 26 -9.86 0.27 -0.01
N ARG A 27 -10.20 -0.94 -0.45
CA ARG A 27 -11.26 -1.19 -1.43
C ARG A 27 -12.10 -2.37 -0.97
N ASN A 28 -13.41 -2.21 -1.11
CA ASN A 28 -14.31 -3.34 -0.99
C ASN A 28 -14.22 -4.16 -2.28
N TYR A 29 -13.90 -5.44 -2.15
CA TYR A 29 -13.74 -6.37 -3.24
C TYR A 29 -14.46 -7.68 -2.87
N HIS A 30 -15.58 -7.95 -3.53
CA HIS A 30 -16.40 -9.15 -3.33
C HIS A 30 -16.65 -9.48 -1.85
N ASP A 31 -17.31 -8.56 -1.14
CA ASP A 31 -17.69 -8.63 0.28
C ASP A 31 -16.53 -8.60 1.29
N HIS A 32 -15.28 -8.55 0.83
CA HIS A 32 -14.11 -8.35 1.66
C HIS A 32 -13.59 -6.92 1.57
N THR A 33 -13.16 -6.34 2.69
CA THR A 33 -12.43 -5.07 2.70
C THR A 33 -10.94 -5.38 2.62
N ILE A 34 -10.33 -5.06 1.48
CA ILE A 34 -8.90 -5.25 1.25
C ILE A 34 -8.21 -3.89 1.33
N CYS A 35 -7.30 -3.74 2.28
CA CYS A 35 -6.48 -2.55 2.45
C CYS A 35 -5.03 -2.84 2.06
N ILE A 36 -4.49 -2.04 1.15
CA ILE A 36 -3.07 -2.07 0.81
C ILE A 36 -2.34 -1.17 1.80
N LEU A 37 -1.63 -1.77 2.77
CA LEU A 37 -0.91 -1.05 3.81
C LEU A 37 0.44 -0.56 3.30
N LYS A 38 1.15 -1.41 2.58
CA LYS A 38 2.43 -1.09 1.93
C LYS A 38 2.49 -1.79 0.59
N ILE A 39 3.01 -1.12 -0.43
CA ILE A 39 3.20 -1.71 -1.75
C ILE A 39 4.44 -1.14 -2.41
N LYS A 40 5.27 -2.02 -2.96
CA LYS A 40 6.45 -1.65 -3.71
C LYS A 40 6.58 -2.53 -4.95
N ARG A 41 6.64 -1.90 -6.12
CA ARG A 41 6.91 -2.60 -7.38
C ARG A 41 8.40 -2.99 -7.46
N SER A 42 8.69 -4.17 -7.98
CA SER A 42 10.06 -4.61 -8.24
C SER A 42 10.69 -3.81 -9.38
N ALA A 43 11.96 -3.45 -9.23
CA ALA A 43 12.73 -2.78 -10.29
C ALA A 43 13.22 -3.76 -11.38
N LYS A 44 13.40 -5.05 -11.03
CA LYS A 44 13.86 -6.09 -11.96
C LYS A 44 12.71 -6.71 -12.74
N TYR A 45 11.57 -6.90 -12.09
CA TYR A 45 10.39 -7.56 -12.67
C TYR A 45 9.18 -6.63 -12.55
N VAL A 46 8.84 -5.93 -13.63
CA VAL A 46 7.78 -4.90 -13.60
C VAL A 46 6.39 -5.45 -13.25
N TRP A 47 6.17 -6.76 -13.43
CA TRP A 47 4.94 -7.46 -13.06
C TRP A 47 4.93 -7.99 -11.61
N GLU A 48 5.99 -7.75 -10.83
CA GLU A 48 6.12 -8.21 -9.45
C GLU A 48 5.90 -7.05 -8.47
N TYR A 49 5.07 -7.30 -7.46
CA TYR A 49 4.84 -6.40 -6.35
C TYR A 49 5.20 -7.07 -5.03
N ARG A 50 5.71 -6.29 -4.10
CA ARG A 50 5.91 -6.68 -2.70
C ARG A 50 4.94 -5.85 -1.89
N ALA A 51 3.99 -6.51 -1.24
CA ALA A 51 2.92 -5.80 -0.56
C ALA A 51 2.60 -6.42 0.80
N VAL A 52 2.19 -5.53 1.72
CA VAL A 52 1.54 -5.87 2.98
C VAL A 52 0.09 -5.44 2.80
N VAL A 53 -0.83 -6.39 2.96
CA VAL A 53 -2.26 -6.16 2.82
C VAL A 53 -2.98 -6.56 4.10
N SER A 54 -4.08 -5.88 4.38
CA SER A 54 -5.05 -6.31 5.38
C SER A 54 -6.33 -6.76 4.67
N VAL A 55 -6.87 -7.90 5.07
CA VAL A 55 -8.14 -8.43 4.57
C VAL A 55 -9.08 -8.51 5.76
N ASP A 56 -10.19 -7.77 5.70
CA ASP A 56 -11.19 -7.65 6.77
C ASP A 56 -10.57 -7.26 8.12
N GLY A 57 -9.56 -6.39 8.08
CA GLY A 57 -8.83 -5.92 9.26
C GLY A 57 -7.68 -6.82 9.69
N VAL A 58 -7.52 -8.02 9.12
CA VAL A 58 -6.41 -8.93 9.44
C VAL A 58 -5.22 -8.67 8.52
N GLU A 59 -4.14 -8.15 9.08
CA GLU A 59 -2.88 -7.93 8.37
C GLU A 59 -2.19 -9.24 7.99
N ARG A 60 -1.85 -9.37 6.71
CA ARG A 60 -1.02 -10.44 6.16
C ARG A 60 0.44 -10.01 6.12
N PRO A 61 1.39 -10.94 6.31
CA PRO A 61 2.81 -10.63 6.21
C PRO A 61 3.18 -10.12 4.81
N LEU A 62 4.39 -9.59 4.66
CA LEU A 62 4.92 -9.20 3.36
C LEU A 62 4.94 -10.40 2.40
N GLU A 63 4.19 -10.29 1.31
CA GLU A 63 4.09 -11.31 0.26
C GLU A 63 4.56 -10.72 -1.08
N ILE A 64 5.01 -11.61 -1.98
CA ILE A 64 5.38 -11.25 -3.35
C ILE A 64 4.25 -11.64 -4.28
N TYR A 65 3.68 -10.68 -4.99
CA TYR A 65 2.58 -10.88 -5.94
C TYR A 65 3.13 -10.85 -7.36
N ASN A 66 2.99 -11.97 -8.09
CA ASN A 66 3.40 -12.08 -9.48
C ASN A 66 2.17 -11.97 -10.40
N CYS A 67 2.02 -10.80 -11.02
CA CYS A 67 0.86 -10.50 -11.86
C CYS A 67 0.88 -11.17 -13.23
N ARG A 68 2.06 -11.64 -13.67
CA ARG A 68 2.18 -12.39 -14.93
C ARG A 68 1.77 -13.85 -14.75
N GLY A 69 2.16 -14.45 -13.61
CA GLY A 69 1.86 -15.84 -13.28
C GLY A 69 0.58 -16.04 -12.47
N HIS A 70 -0.08 -14.97 -12.04
CA HIS A 70 -1.28 -15.01 -11.19
C HIS A 70 -1.11 -15.87 -9.92
N PHE A 71 0.01 -15.65 -9.21
CA PHE A 71 0.30 -16.30 -7.93
C PHE A 71 0.97 -15.34 -6.96
N ARG A 72 0.89 -15.64 -5.67
CA ARG A 72 1.70 -14.99 -4.64
C ARG A 72 2.67 -15.94 -3.98
N VAL A 73 3.78 -15.41 -3.49
CA VAL A 73 4.75 -16.13 -2.68
C VAL A 73 4.59 -15.65 -1.24
N GLN A 74 4.26 -16.59 -0.37
CA GLN A 74 4.12 -16.37 1.06
C GLN A 74 5.48 -16.16 1.74
N LYS A 75 5.47 -15.75 3.01
CA LYS A 75 6.69 -15.51 3.80
C LYS A 75 7.58 -16.75 3.93
N ASP A 76 6.99 -17.94 3.89
CA ASP A 76 7.67 -19.25 3.90
C ASP A 76 8.28 -19.64 2.54
N GLY A 77 8.07 -18.83 1.50
CA GLY A 77 8.52 -19.11 0.14
C GLY A 77 7.55 -19.95 -0.68
N LEU A 78 6.41 -20.36 -0.12
CA LEU A 78 5.41 -21.15 -0.84
C LEU A 78 4.68 -20.28 -1.87
N ALA A 79 4.72 -20.71 -3.13
CA ALA A 79 3.93 -20.12 -4.20
C ALA A 79 2.50 -20.66 -4.16
N VAL A 80 1.52 -19.77 -4.01
CA VAL A 80 0.10 -20.09 -3.98
C VAL A 80 -0.61 -19.32 -5.11
N PRO A 81 -1.37 -20.01 -5.97
CA PRO A 81 -2.12 -19.35 -7.03
C PRO A 81 -3.16 -18.40 -6.45
N PHE A 82 -3.46 -17.33 -7.17
CA PHE A 82 -4.56 -16.45 -6.80
C PHE A 82 -5.87 -17.24 -6.81
N LYS A 83 -6.67 -17.03 -5.78
CA LYS A 83 -8.05 -17.49 -5.75
C LYS A 83 -8.95 -16.38 -6.31
N PRO A 84 -10.19 -16.71 -6.72
CA PRO A 84 -11.18 -15.68 -6.92
C PRO A 84 -11.25 -14.78 -5.68
N ASN A 85 -11.29 -13.46 -5.88
CA ASN A 85 -11.36 -12.46 -4.81
C ASN A 85 -10.07 -12.29 -4.01
N ASP A 86 -8.94 -12.78 -4.53
CA ASP A 86 -7.65 -12.64 -3.85
C ASP A 86 -7.13 -11.20 -3.91
N PRO A 87 -6.48 -10.69 -2.83
CA PRO A 87 -5.78 -9.40 -2.86
C PRO A 87 -4.80 -9.25 -4.03
N GLY A 88 -4.25 -10.36 -4.53
CA GLY A 88 -3.40 -10.36 -5.72
C GLY A 88 -4.09 -9.84 -6.97
N GLU A 89 -5.38 -10.12 -7.18
CA GLU A 89 -6.13 -9.60 -8.33
C GLU A 89 -6.26 -8.08 -8.26
N LEU A 90 -6.54 -7.56 -7.06
CA LEU A 90 -6.62 -6.13 -6.81
C LEU A 90 -5.27 -5.45 -7.02
N ILE A 91 -4.18 -6.00 -6.46
CA ILE A 91 -2.82 -5.46 -6.64
C ILE A 91 -2.45 -5.43 -8.12
N CYS A 92 -2.74 -6.51 -8.85
CA CYS A 92 -2.39 -6.61 -10.26
C CYS A 92 -3.25 -5.72 -11.16
N SER A 93 -4.43 -5.29 -10.71
CA SER A 93 -5.21 -4.26 -11.40
C SER A 93 -4.50 -2.89 -11.43
N LEU A 94 -3.59 -2.62 -10.48
CA LEU A 94 -2.79 -1.40 -10.44
C LEU A 94 -1.79 -1.28 -11.60
N LEU A 95 -1.41 -2.38 -12.24
CA LEU A 95 -0.56 -2.36 -13.44
C LEU A 95 -1.29 -1.85 -14.69
N LYS A 96 -2.61 -1.98 -14.72
CA LYS A 96 -3.42 -1.61 -15.88
C LYS A 96 -3.78 -0.11 -15.91
N ARG A 97 -3.35 0.65 -14.90
CA ARG A 97 -3.57 2.08 -14.76
C ARG A 97 -2.24 2.81 -14.93
#